data_AF-A0A2V3JPV5-F1
#
_entry.id   AF-A0A2V3JPV5-F1
#
_cell.length_a   1.000
_cell.length_b   1.000
_cell.length_c   1.000
_cell.angle_alpha   90.00
_cell.angle_beta   90.00
_cell.angle_gamma   90.00
#
_symmetry.space_group_name_H-M   'P 1'
#
loop_
_entity.id
_entity.type
_entity.pdbx_description
1 polymer ?
#
loop_
_entity_poly.entity_id
_entity_poly.type
_entity_poly.pdbx_seq_one_letter_code
_entity_poly.pdbx_strand_id
1 'polypeptide(L)'
;MLIKQLDIRAALLNKLCGEGGFIRVPEGAEYSAEDATNLLLHAATSSSNSIESAVQDLQAMHPISRIPCADTVHTYVKENNIDEMMSFYRKMSSEFIDMVNISDSPQDIAIDFHNVPYYGDKNTKGVVGIQPKNGNVVGDIRTSRPIS
;
A
#
# COMPACT_ATOMS: atom_id res chain seq x y z
N MET A 1 9.84 -17.84 12.63
CA MET A 1 9.05 -17.12 13.65
C MET A 1 7.78 -16.66 12.97
N LEU A 2 6.63 -17.26 13.29
CA LEU A 2 5.34 -16.90 12.70
C LEU A 2 4.84 -15.63 13.39
N ILE A 3 5.12 -14.46 12.80
CA ILE A 3 4.42 -13.23 13.16
C ILE A 3 2.93 -13.48 12.84
N LYS A 4 2.04 -13.37 13.82
CA LYS A 4 0.61 -13.61 13.59
C LYS A 4 0.09 -12.51 12.66
N GLN A 5 -0.89 -12.82 11.81
CA GLN A 5 -1.48 -11.87 10.84
C GLN A 5 -1.93 -10.53 11.48
N LEU A 6 -2.37 -10.58 12.75
CA LEU A 6 -2.72 -9.42 13.57
C LEU A 6 -1.52 -8.50 13.87
N ASP A 7 -0.34 -9.06 14.11
CA ASP A 7 0.88 -8.29 14.43
C ASP A 7 1.41 -7.56 13.19
N ILE A 8 1.28 -8.17 12.00
CA ILE A 8 1.67 -7.53 10.72
C ILE A 8 0.77 -6.34 10.41
N ARG A 9 -0.55 -6.49 10.58
CA ARG A 9 -1.51 -5.39 10.36
C ARG A 9 -1.22 -4.20 11.28
N ALA A 10 -1.01 -4.46 12.57
CA ALA A 10 -0.69 -3.40 13.53
C ALA A 10 0.65 -2.72 13.22
N ALA A 11 1.68 -3.50 12.88
CA ALA A 11 2.99 -2.96 12.49
C ALA A 11 2.91 -2.10 11.21
N LEU A 12 2.11 -2.54 10.23
CA LEU A 12 1.91 -1.80 8.99
C LEU A 12 1.15 -0.49 9.24
N LEU A 13 0.05 -0.52 9.99
CA LEU A 13 -0.72 0.68 10.33
C LEU A 13 0.10 1.70 11.12
N ASN A 14 0.86 1.25 12.13
CA ASN A 14 1.76 2.12 12.88
C ASN A 14 2.78 2.83 11.99
N LYS A 15 3.29 2.15 10.97
CA LYS A 15 4.22 2.77 10.02
C LYS A 15 3.49 3.71 9.06
N LEU A 16 2.34 3.30 8.49
CA LEU A 16 1.55 4.12 7.57
C LEU A 16 1.04 5.41 8.21
N CYS A 17 0.70 5.38 9.50
CA CYS A 17 0.10 6.50 10.23
C CYS A 17 1.08 7.21 11.19
N GLY A 18 2.34 6.76 11.25
CA GLY A 18 3.38 7.31 12.12
C GLY A 18 4.02 8.60 11.59
N GLU A 19 5.16 8.99 12.16
CA GLU A 19 5.90 10.18 11.70
C GLU A 19 6.28 10.09 10.21
N GLY A 20 5.88 11.11 9.45
CA GLY A 20 6.06 11.14 8.00
C GLY A 20 5.11 10.22 7.22
N GLY A 21 4.02 9.76 7.86
CA GLY A 21 3.05 8.80 7.35
C GLY A 21 2.52 9.05 5.93
N PHE A 22 1.87 8.03 5.39
CA PHE A 22 1.45 7.96 3.98
C PHE A 22 0.56 9.13 3.55
N ILE A 23 -0.27 9.62 4.46
CA ILE A 23 -1.10 10.81 4.27
C ILE A 23 -0.87 11.77 5.40
N ARG A 24 -0.50 13.00 5.04
CA ARG A 24 -0.56 14.16 5.93
C ARG A 24 -1.99 14.70 5.92
N VAL A 25 -2.55 14.85 7.11
CA VAL A 25 -3.83 15.53 7.30
C VAL A 25 -3.58 16.98 7.75
N PRO A 26 -4.43 17.94 7.36
CA PRO A 26 -4.32 19.32 7.81
C PRO A 26 -4.37 19.47 9.33
N GLU A 27 -3.71 20.49 9.86
CA GLU A 27 -3.85 20.83 11.28
C GLU A 27 -5.30 21.21 11.59
N GLY A 28 -5.85 20.63 12.67
CA GLY A 28 -7.25 20.81 13.06
C GLY A 28 -8.26 20.01 12.21
N ALA A 29 -7.81 19.09 11.35
CA ALA A 29 -8.68 18.17 10.62
C ALA A 29 -9.62 17.38 11.57
N GLU A 30 -10.87 17.19 11.14
CA GLU A 30 -11.86 16.41 11.90
C GLU A 30 -11.48 14.91 11.98
N TYR A 31 -10.80 14.41 10.96
CA TYR A 31 -10.43 13.00 10.82
C TYR A 31 -8.91 12.82 10.86
N SER A 32 -8.48 11.71 11.45
CA SER A 32 -7.07 11.39 11.58
C SER A 32 -6.48 10.80 10.28
N ALA A 33 -5.15 10.76 10.19
CA ALA A 33 -4.45 10.06 9.12
C ALA A 33 -4.77 8.55 9.10
N GLU A 34 -5.06 7.96 10.27
CA GLU A 34 -5.47 6.58 10.38
C GLU A 34 -6.86 6.35 9.77
N ASP A 35 -7.83 7.24 10.02
CA ASP A 35 -9.18 7.16 9.44
C ASP A 35 -9.12 7.22 7.91
N ALA A 36 -8.36 8.17 7.37
CA ALA A 36 -8.16 8.32 5.93
C ALA A 36 -7.43 7.11 5.32
N THR A 37 -6.38 6.62 5.99
CA THR A 37 -5.59 5.46 5.54
C THR A 37 -6.42 4.18 5.55
N ASN A 38 -7.23 3.94 6.58
CA ASN A 38 -8.12 2.80 6.67
C ASN A 38 -9.17 2.81 5.56
N LEU A 39 -9.77 3.98 5.26
CA LEU A 39 -10.73 4.11 4.16
C LEU A 39 -10.06 3.81 2.81
N LEU A 40 -8.87 4.36 2.55
CA LEU A 40 -8.15 4.11 1.30
C LEU A 40 -7.69 2.66 1.15
N LEU A 41 -7.24 2.02 2.24
CA LEU A 41 -6.89 0.61 2.22
C LEU A 41 -8.12 -0.26 1.94
N HIS A 42 -9.27 0.09 2.52
CA HIS A 42 -10.53 -0.60 2.23
C HIS A 42 -10.93 -0.42 0.76
N ALA A 43 -10.89 0.82 0.24
CA ALA A 43 -11.16 1.08 -1.17
C ALA A 43 -10.23 0.30 -2.11
N ALA A 44 -8.92 0.28 -1.83
CA ALA A 44 -7.94 -0.41 -2.66
C ALA A 44 -8.06 -1.95 -2.63
N THR A 45 -8.69 -2.50 -1.59
CA THR A 45 -8.87 -3.96 -1.43
C THR A 45 -10.29 -4.42 -1.73
N SER A 46 -11.23 -3.50 -1.94
CA SER A 46 -12.61 -3.83 -2.33
C SER A 46 -12.71 -4.09 -3.84
N SER A 47 -13.74 -4.81 -4.25
CA SER A 47 -14.03 -5.08 -5.66
C SER A 47 -14.51 -3.83 -6.43
N SER A 48 -15.02 -2.82 -5.72
CA SER A 48 -15.51 -1.57 -6.31
C SER A 48 -14.40 -0.56 -6.56
N ASN A 49 -13.25 -0.69 -5.88
CA ASN A 49 -12.05 0.14 -6.04
C ASN A 49 -12.34 1.66 -6.10
N SER A 50 -13.27 2.12 -5.26
CA SER A 50 -13.73 3.50 -5.15
C SER A 50 -13.85 3.89 -3.69
N ILE A 51 -13.48 5.14 -3.37
CA ILE A 51 -13.59 5.67 -2.02
C ILE A 51 -15.05 5.80 -1.62
N GLU A 52 -15.92 6.24 -2.53
CA GLU A 52 -17.36 6.38 -2.31
C GLU A 52 -18.01 5.04 -1.93
N SER A 53 -17.70 3.98 -2.66
CA SER A 53 -18.17 2.64 -2.31
C SER A 53 -17.60 2.16 -0.98
N ALA A 54 -16.32 2.41 -0.72
CA ALA A 54 -15.69 2.05 0.55
C ALA A 54 -16.32 2.77 1.75
N VAL A 55 -16.74 4.03 1.60
CA VAL A 55 -17.48 4.75 2.65
C VAL A 55 -18.80 4.05 2.94
N GLN A 56 -19.57 3.70 1.91
CA GLN A 56 -20.85 3.01 2.07
C GLN A 56 -20.67 1.63 2.72
N ASP A 57 -19.68 0.87 2.28
CA ASP A 57 -19.36 -0.46 2.82
C ASP A 57 -18.98 -0.38 4.30
N LEU A 58 -18.08 0.54 4.67
CA LEU A 58 -17.68 0.73 6.06
C LEU A 58 -18.82 1.26 6.93
N GLN A 59 -19.68 2.16 6.41
CA GLN A 59 -20.85 2.65 7.14
C GLN A 59 -21.87 1.53 7.38
N ALA A 60 -22.07 0.64 6.41
CA ALA A 60 -22.95 -0.52 6.57
C ALA A 60 -22.40 -1.53 7.59
N MET A 61 -21.08 -1.78 7.58
CA MET A 61 -20.42 -2.68 8.54
C MET A 61 -20.31 -2.09 9.94
N HIS A 62 -20.16 -0.77 10.05
CA HIS A 62 -19.90 -0.07 11.31
C HIS A 62 -20.77 1.20 11.45
N PRO A 63 -22.09 1.07 11.68
CA PRO A 63 -23.04 2.19 11.61
C PRO A 63 -22.82 3.33 12.61
N ILE A 64 -22.07 3.08 13.69
CA ILE A 64 -21.80 4.04 14.77
C ILE A 64 -20.43 4.72 14.56
N SER A 65 -19.60 4.21 13.66
CA SER A 65 -18.25 4.74 13.43
C SER A 65 -18.29 6.01 12.62
N ARG A 66 -17.46 6.97 13.02
CA ARG A 66 -17.34 8.27 12.34
C ARG A 66 -16.39 8.10 11.15
N ILE A 67 -16.95 7.79 9.99
CA ILE A 67 -16.18 7.53 8.75
C ILE A 67 -16.09 8.83 7.93
N PRO A 68 -14.90 9.23 7.47
CA PRO A 68 -14.77 10.38 6.59
C PRO A 68 -15.50 10.15 5.27
N CYS A 69 -16.12 11.18 4.70
CA CYS A 69 -16.69 11.08 3.36
C CYS A 69 -15.58 11.09 2.29
N ALA A 70 -15.93 10.69 1.07
CA ALA A 70 -14.98 10.61 -0.04
C ALA A 70 -14.33 11.97 -0.35
N ASP A 71 -15.10 13.07 -0.34
CA ASP A 71 -14.58 14.42 -0.61
C ASP A 71 -13.50 14.85 0.41
N THR A 72 -13.70 14.52 1.69
CA THR A 72 -12.72 14.80 2.75
C THR A 72 -11.42 14.07 2.48
N VAL A 73 -11.48 12.77 2.18
CA VAL A 73 -10.27 11.99 1.90
C VAL A 73 -9.61 12.41 0.59
N HIS A 74 -10.38 12.74 -0.44
CA HIS A 74 -9.85 13.32 -1.68
C HIS A 74 -9.11 14.63 -1.42
N THR A 75 -9.62 15.47 -0.52
CA THR A 75 -8.96 16.73 -0.15
C THR A 75 -7.62 16.45 0.52
N TYR A 76 -7.58 15.55 1.51
CA TYR A 76 -6.33 15.16 2.16
C TYR A 76 -5.32 14.61 1.15
N VAL A 77 -5.73 13.69 0.27
CA VAL A 77 -4.84 13.13 -0.76
C VAL A 77 -4.30 14.21 -1.71
N LYS A 78 -5.15 15.16 -2.14
CA LYS A 78 -4.73 16.24 -3.05
C LYS A 78 -3.73 17.22 -2.44
N GLU A 79 -3.78 17.40 -1.13
CA GLU A 79 -2.85 18.29 -0.41
C GLU A 79 -1.49 17.63 -0.14
N ASN A 80 -1.38 16.32 -0.37
CA ASN A 80 -0.11 15.61 -0.25
C ASN A 80 0.73 15.70 -1.53
N ASN A 81 2.05 15.68 -1.37
CA ASN A 81 2.98 15.62 -2.49
C ASN A 81 3.11 14.18 -3.00
N ILE A 82 2.78 13.95 -4.28
CA ILE A 82 2.80 12.62 -4.89
C ILE A 82 4.20 11.96 -4.88
N ASP A 83 5.27 12.73 -5.07
CA ASP A 83 6.64 12.19 -5.06
C ASP A 83 7.05 11.75 -3.66
N GLU A 84 6.63 12.49 -2.63
CA GLU A 84 6.83 12.11 -1.23
C GLU A 84 6.04 10.85 -0.88
N MET A 85 4.77 10.76 -1.29
CA MET A 85 3.93 9.57 -1.08
C MET A 85 4.54 8.34 -1.76
N MET A 86 5.03 8.48 -3.00
CA MET A 86 5.69 7.39 -3.73
C MET A 86 7.03 6.98 -3.10
N SER A 87 7.80 7.94 -2.60
CA SER A 87 9.05 7.67 -1.88
C SER A 87 8.79 6.95 -0.57
N PHE A 88 7.76 7.36 0.17
CA PHE A 88 7.29 6.70 1.38
C PHE A 88 6.84 5.26 1.09
N TYR A 89 6.04 5.06 0.04
CA TYR A 89 5.61 3.72 -0.39
C TYR A 89 6.80 2.80 -0.68
N ARG A 90 7.78 3.25 -1.47
CA ARG A 90 8.99 2.45 -1.78
C ARG A 90 9.78 2.07 -0.53
N LYS A 91 9.94 3.02 0.40
CA LYS A 91 10.59 2.76 1.69
C LYS A 91 9.82 1.70 2.47
N MET A 92 8.51 1.86 2.58
CA MET A 92 7.62 0.90 3.25
C MET A 92 7.68 -0.49 2.63
N SER A 93 7.66 -0.60 1.30
CA SER A 93 7.78 -1.89 0.61
C SER A 93 9.10 -2.58 0.93
N SER A 94 10.22 -1.83 0.96
CA SER A 94 11.53 -2.40 1.34
C SER A 94 11.53 -2.91 2.77
N GLU A 95 11.03 -2.11 3.72
CA GLU A 95 10.96 -2.50 5.14
C GLU A 95 10.01 -3.68 5.37
N PHE A 96 8.90 -3.74 4.62
CA PHE A 96 7.96 -4.85 4.70
C PHE A 96 8.59 -6.16 4.22
N ILE A 97 9.27 -6.14 3.06
CA ILE A 97 10.00 -7.31 2.54
C ILE A 97 10.98 -7.86 3.57
N ASP A 98 11.72 -6.96 4.24
CA ASP A 98 12.66 -7.34 5.29
C ASP A 98 11.93 -7.93 6.52
N MET A 99 10.75 -7.38 6.89
CA MET A 99 9.95 -7.83 8.03
C MET A 99 9.31 -9.21 7.81
N VAL A 100 8.82 -9.50 6.60
CA VAL A 100 8.18 -10.79 6.31
C VAL A 100 9.19 -11.92 6.07
N ASN A 101 10.50 -11.62 6.14
CA ASN A 101 11.60 -12.57 5.98
C ASN A 101 11.38 -13.49 4.77
N ILE A 102 10.94 -12.90 3.65
CA ILE A 102 10.89 -13.59 2.36
C ILE A 102 12.33 -14.03 2.08
N SER A 103 12.52 -15.33 1.89
CA SER A 103 13.84 -15.92 1.74
C SER A 103 14.60 -15.25 0.60
N ASP A 104 15.93 -15.14 0.72
CA ASP A 104 16.80 -14.76 -0.41
C ASP A 104 16.78 -15.77 -1.56
N SER A 105 16.21 -16.96 -1.36
CA SER A 105 15.91 -17.89 -2.45
C SER A 105 14.73 -17.40 -3.27
N PRO A 106 14.74 -17.63 -4.60
CA PRO A 106 13.75 -17.03 -5.46
C PRO A 106 12.32 -17.48 -5.12
N GLN A 107 11.43 -16.49 -5.04
CA GLN A 107 10.03 -16.67 -4.65
C GLN A 107 9.16 -16.08 -5.75
N ASP A 108 8.18 -16.86 -6.20
CA ASP A 108 7.21 -16.42 -7.21
C ASP A 108 6.10 -15.62 -6.54
N ILE A 109 6.18 -14.29 -6.60
CA ILE A 109 5.12 -13.39 -6.13
C ILE A 109 4.54 -12.66 -7.34
N ALA A 110 3.31 -13.00 -7.73
CA ALA A 110 2.56 -12.27 -8.74
C ALA A 110 1.69 -11.20 -8.08
N ILE A 111 2.00 -9.93 -8.32
CA ILE A 111 1.14 -8.79 -7.95
C ILE A 111 0.53 -8.23 -9.23
N ASP A 112 -0.73 -8.54 -9.49
CA ASP A 112 -1.42 -8.19 -10.74
C ASP A 112 -2.10 -6.82 -10.65
N PHE A 113 -1.47 -5.79 -11.20
CA PHE A 113 -2.05 -4.45 -11.32
C PHE A 113 -2.68 -4.29 -12.70
N HIS A 114 -4.01 -4.32 -12.77
CA HIS A 114 -4.75 -4.38 -14.03
C HIS A 114 -4.63 -3.13 -14.94
N ASN A 115 -4.07 -2.02 -14.44
CA ASN A 115 -4.05 -0.72 -15.12
C ASN A 115 -2.69 -0.01 -15.20
N VAL A 116 -1.59 -0.65 -14.78
CA VAL A 116 -0.25 -0.03 -14.85
C VAL A 116 0.55 -0.71 -15.97
N PRO A 117 1.14 0.04 -16.94
CA PRO A 117 1.84 -0.56 -18.08
C PRO A 117 3.16 -1.24 -17.73
N TYR A 118 3.77 -0.92 -16.57
CA TYR A 118 5.04 -1.47 -16.10
C TYR A 118 5.04 -1.64 -14.58
N TYR A 119 5.57 -2.75 -14.08
CA TYR A 119 5.77 -3.00 -12.66
C TYR A 119 7.03 -2.29 -12.15
N GLY A 120 6.90 -1.06 -11.67
CA GLY A 120 7.94 -0.33 -10.92
C GLY A 120 9.25 -0.03 -11.67
N ASP A 121 10.26 0.43 -10.92
CA ASP A 121 11.64 0.61 -11.40
C ASP A 121 12.42 -0.69 -11.20
N LYS A 122 13.07 -1.18 -12.25
CA LYS A 122 13.90 -2.41 -12.28
C LYS A 122 14.99 -2.46 -11.21
N ASN A 123 15.41 -1.31 -10.68
CA ASN A 123 16.46 -1.23 -9.66
C ASN A 123 15.91 -1.34 -8.23
N THR A 124 14.58 -1.44 -8.06
CA THR A 124 13.94 -1.55 -6.74
C THR A 124 14.05 -2.98 -6.21
N LYS A 125 14.53 -3.16 -4.97
CA LYS A 125 14.61 -4.46 -4.30
C LYS A 125 13.24 -5.14 -4.30
N GLY A 126 13.18 -6.40 -4.77
CA GLY A 126 11.94 -7.18 -4.85
C GLY A 126 11.11 -6.99 -6.12
N VAL A 127 11.53 -6.11 -7.05
CA VAL A 127 10.88 -5.91 -8.35
C VAL A 127 11.62 -6.68 -9.43
N VAL A 128 10.96 -7.68 -10.03
CA VAL A 128 11.46 -8.52 -11.12
C VAL A 128 10.32 -8.87 -12.05
N GLY A 129 10.58 -8.86 -13.36
CA GLY A 129 9.55 -9.13 -14.38
C GLY A 129 8.81 -7.86 -14.84
N ILE A 130 9.48 -7.04 -15.65
CA ILE A 130 8.86 -5.88 -16.29
C ILE A 130 8.51 -6.27 -17.72
N GLN A 131 7.23 -6.51 -18.01
CA GLN A 131 6.75 -6.72 -19.38
C GLN A 131 5.81 -5.58 -19.80
N PRO A 132 5.83 -5.18 -21.08
CA PRO A 132 4.72 -4.46 -21.70
C PRO A 132 3.49 -5.39 -21.75
N LYS A 133 2.28 -4.83 -21.63
CA LYS A 133 1.00 -5.58 -21.59
C LYS A 133 0.95 -6.80 -22.54
N ASN A 134 0.45 -7.92 -21.98
CA ASN A 134 0.16 -9.23 -22.60
C ASN A 134 1.23 -10.32 -22.50
N GLY A 135 1.86 -10.51 -21.34
CA GLY A 135 2.51 -11.78 -21.04
C GLY A 135 2.38 -12.16 -19.57
N ASN A 136 2.12 -13.46 -19.35
CA ASN A 136 2.16 -14.05 -18.02
C ASN A 136 3.62 -14.03 -17.54
N VAL A 137 3.87 -13.39 -16.40
CA VAL A 137 5.16 -13.51 -15.69
C VAL A 137 4.95 -14.29 -14.41
N VAL A 138 5.66 -15.41 -14.32
CA VAL A 138 6.04 -16.06 -13.06
C VAL A 138 7.20 -15.22 -12.52
N GLY A 139 6.95 -14.42 -11.47
CA GLY A 139 7.88 -13.42 -10.97
C GLY A 139 8.96 -14.02 -10.07
N ASP A 140 10.09 -14.44 -10.64
CA ASP A 140 11.22 -15.05 -9.92
C ASP A 140 12.08 -13.98 -9.20
N ILE A 141 11.89 -13.75 -7.89
CA ILE A 141 12.71 -12.79 -7.10
C ILE A 141 14.14 -13.31 -6.94
N ARG A 142 15.02 -13.02 -7.90
CA ARG A 142 16.46 -13.22 -7.72
C ARG A 142 17.09 -11.98 -7.13
N THR A 143 17.58 -12.09 -5.89
CA THR A 143 18.52 -11.11 -5.34
C THR A 143 19.78 -11.12 -6.20
N SER A 144 20.25 -9.93 -6.58
CA SER A 144 21.45 -9.73 -7.39
C SER A 144 22.65 -10.38 -6.70
N ARG A 145 23.10 -11.53 -7.22
CA ARG A 145 24.45 -12.00 -6.90
C ARG A 145 25.46 -11.02 -7.50
N PRO A 146 26.53 -10.66 -6.78
CA PRO A 146 27.65 -9.96 -7.40
C PRO A 146 28.23 -10.89 -8.47
N ILE A 147 28.42 -10.34 -9.67
CA ILE A 147 29.10 -11.02 -10.77
C ILE A 147 30.56 -11.15 -10.33
N SER A 148 30.99 -12.37 -10.00
CA SER A 148 32.39 -12.74 -9.82
C SER A 148 33.09 -12.87 -11.16
#